data_AF-A0A660U4A0-F1
#
_entry.id   AF-A0A660U4A0-F1
#
_cell.length_a   1.000
_cell.length_b   1.000
_cell.length_c   1.000
_cell.angle_alpha   90.00
_cell.angle_beta   90.00
_cell.angle_gamma   90.00
#
_symmetry.space_group_name_H-M   'P 1'
#
loop_
_entity.id
_entity.type
_entity.pdbx_description
1 polymer ?
#
loop_
_entity_poly.entity_id
_entity_poly.type
_entity_poly.pdbx_seq_one_letter_code
_entity_poly.pdbx_strand_id
1 'polypeptide(L)'
;MLRMLALALIAGLVLSIASCGAKLGQIRPEDVQASIRDAEKAIERAKAADAERYAYPRLSRAEDLLRRAREAFARKEGVEAMSLAYEAMAEAKAAEVEAWRAKKAEESEAALKEKEREIKELRAQLEEARSEIKSAQDRIEQLSERISRLERERDTALSELERLKEVERESERAYERVAELQDRIDQLTAQLEEVQRRYSEAKAESERIINRLREQVAQAKSELEAAKREADRLRKRVREQAAAYSRRISKLEREKARQLAIARAREYAARKRAEELESYPPAPSEEEVKEASSFVEGWYLEWSRGDLASHLLRYAPDAQFIKVTVRGGRESEERLSRSEFESELRKLAARSWKLAGKEFNPRGLIAR
;
A
#
# COMPACT_ATOMS: atom_id res chain seq x y z
N MET A 1 15.97 -40.08 139.42
CA MET A 1 14.62 -40.40 139.94
C MET A 1 13.83 -41.11 138.84
N LEU A 2 13.81 -42.44 138.89
CA LEU A 2 12.83 -43.40 138.30
C LEU A 2 13.46 -44.83 138.27
N ARG A 3 14.36 -45.11 139.23
CA ARG A 3 14.95 -46.43 139.51
C ARG A 3 14.39 -47.03 140.82
N MET A 4 13.28 -46.48 141.33
CA MET A 4 12.83 -46.62 142.73
C MET A 4 11.37 -47.08 142.89
N LEU A 5 10.67 -47.51 141.82
CA LEU A 5 9.23 -47.83 141.91
C LEU A 5 8.80 -49.16 141.26
N ALA A 6 9.73 -49.97 140.77
CA ALA A 6 9.47 -51.37 140.38
C ALA A 6 10.23 -52.37 141.28
N LEU A 7 10.68 -51.91 142.45
CA LEU A 7 11.40 -52.69 143.47
C LEU A 7 10.51 -53.13 144.64
N ALA A 8 9.19 -52.96 144.54
CA ALA A 8 8.27 -53.10 145.66
C ALA A 8 7.10 -54.10 145.43
N LEU A 9 7.23 -55.03 144.47
CA LEU A 9 6.17 -56.02 144.19
C LEU A 9 6.63 -57.45 143.86
N ILE A 10 7.92 -57.80 144.05
CA ILE A 10 8.41 -59.21 144.05
C ILE A 10 9.37 -59.49 145.24
N ALA A 11 9.34 -58.64 146.28
CA ALA A 11 10.13 -58.82 147.51
C ALA A 11 9.26 -59.12 148.75
N GLY A 12 8.00 -59.50 148.56
CA GLY A 12 7.05 -59.69 149.65
C GLY A 12 6.00 -60.74 149.36
N LEU A 13 6.41 -61.99 149.05
CA LEU A 13 5.54 -63.17 149.19
C LEU A 13 6.30 -64.51 149.15
N VAL A 14 7.40 -64.67 149.89
CA VAL A 14 7.97 -66.02 150.20
C VAL A 14 8.48 -66.04 151.64
N LEU A 15 7.56 -65.81 152.59
CA LEU A 15 7.69 -66.21 153.98
C LEU A 15 6.26 -66.39 154.49
N SER A 16 5.70 -67.59 154.26
CA SER A 16 4.54 -68.20 154.94
C SER A 16 3.80 -69.19 154.02
N ILE A 17 4.40 -70.33 153.66
CA ILE A 17 3.68 -71.60 153.50
C ILE A 17 4.64 -72.72 153.95
N ALA A 18 4.84 -72.82 155.26
CA ALA A 18 5.05 -74.13 155.86
C ALA A 18 3.67 -74.79 155.95
N SER A 19 3.58 -76.07 155.61
CA SER A 19 2.37 -76.89 155.75
C SER A 19 1.22 -76.60 154.76
N CYS A 20 1.46 -76.91 153.50
CA CYS A 20 0.51 -77.72 152.72
C CYS A 20 1.33 -78.79 152.00
N GLY A 21 1.39 -79.98 152.60
CA GLY A 21 1.98 -81.17 152.00
C GLY A 21 1.18 -81.61 150.78
N ALA A 22 1.59 -81.12 149.62
CA ALA A 22 1.36 -81.76 148.33
C ALA A 22 2.74 -81.95 147.70
N LYS A 23 3.07 -83.19 147.35
CA LYS A 23 4.30 -83.60 146.67
C LYS A 23 4.67 -82.57 145.59
N LEU A 24 5.80 -81.88 145.73
CA LEU A 24 6.54 -81.39 144.56
C LEU A 24 6.84 -82.64 143.73
N GLY A 25 6.03 -82.83 142.69
CA GLY A 25 5.82 -84.11 142.04
C GLY A 25 7.13 -84.73 141.61
N GLN A 26 7.30 -86.02 141.87
CA GLN A 26 8.29 -86.83 141.15
C GLN A 26 8.11 -86.50 139.67
N ILE A 27 9.15 -85.98 138.99
CA ILE A 27 9.10 -85.80 137.54
C ILE A 27 8.77 -87.18 136.99
N ARG A 28 7.59 -87.28 136.40
CA ARG A 28 7.11 -88.57 135.96
C ARG A 28 7.81 -88.88 134.64
N PRO A 29 8.21 -90.13 134.39
CA PRO A 29 8.85 -90.51 133.13
C PRO A 29 8.07 -90.06 131.89
N GLU A 30 6.74 -89.97 131.98
CA GLU A 30 5.85 -89.51 130.91
C GLU A 30 6.05 -88.03 130.56
N ASP A 31 6.35 -87.18 131.55
CA ASP A 31 6.56 -85.76 131.37
C ASP A 31 7.90 -85.51 130.64
N VAL A 32 8.95 -86.27 130.97
CA VAL A 32 10.25 -86.23 130.26
C VAL A 32 10.13 -86.76 128.82
N GLN A 33 9.39 -87.86 128.63
CA GLN A 33 9.10 -88.38 127.28
C GLN A 33 8.28 -87.40 126.43
N ALA A 34 7.41 -86.59 127.03
CA ALA A 34 6.71 -85.53 126.32
C ALA A 34 7.69 -84.46 125.84
N SER A 35 8.60 -83.99 126.69
CA SER A 35 9.64 -83.00 126.31
C SER A 35 10.57 -83.52 125.21
N ILE A 36 10.98 -84.80 125.27
CA ILE A 36 11.80 -85.43 124.22
C ILE A 36 11.03 -85.47 122.88
N ARG A 37 9.75 -85.85 122.90
CA ARG A 37 8.89 -85.86 121.69
C ARG A 37 8.67 -84.45 121.12
N ASP A 38 8.57 -83.46 121.99
CA ASP A 38 8.42 -82.06 121.57
C ASP A 38 9.70 -81.50 120.94
N ALA A 39 10.87 -81.89 121.46
CA ALA A 39 12.16 -81.60 120.85
C ALA A 39 12.34 -82.30 119.50
N GLU A 40 11.96 -83.58 119.38
CA GLU A 40 11.93 -84.31 118.11
C GLU A 40 11.08 -83.59 117.06
N LYS A 41 9.84 -83.20 117.41
CA LYS A 41 8.96 -82.45 116.50
C LYS A 41 9.56 -81.10 116.10
N ALA A 42 10.25 -80.42 117.00
CA ALA A 42 10.90 -79.16 116.69
C ALA A 42 12.07 -79.35 115.71
N ILE A 43 12.85 -80.43 115.85
CA ILE A 43 13.92 -80.79 114.92
C ILE A 43 13.35 -81.13 113.53
N GLU A 44 12.26 -81.89 113.46
CA GLU A 44 11.60 -82.19 112.18
C GLU A 44 11.05 -80.93 111.49
N ARG A 45 10.50 -79.97 112.25
CA ARG A 45 10.08 -78.68 111.69
C ARG A 45 11.26 -77.86 111.18
N ALA A 46 12.39 -77.85 111.91
CA ALA A 46 13.61 -77.20 111.45
C ALA A 46 14.13 -77.82 110.15
N LYS A 47 14.12 -79.15 110.03
CA LYS A 47 14.48 -79.86 108.79
C LYS A 47 13.51 -79.55 107.65
N ALA A 48 12.21 -79.52 107.90
CA ALA A 48 11.22 -79.12 106.90
C ALA A 48 11.38 -77.66 106.45
N ALA A 49 11.93 -76.79 107.30
CA ALA A 49 12.33 -75.43 106.97
C ALA A 49 13.70 -75.34 106.27
N ASP A 50 14.32 -76.48 105.92
CA ASP A 50 15.62 -76.60 105.25
C ASP A 50 16.79 -76.10 106.12
N ALA A 51 16.69 -76.27 107.44
CA ALA A 51 17.75 -75.91 108.38
C ALA A 51 19.07 -76.67 108.14
N GLU A 52 19.04 -77.81 107.45
CA GLU A 52 20.24 -78.52 107.03
C GLU A 52 21.13 -77.68 106.11
N ARG A 53 20.52 -76.85 105.25
CA ARG A 53 21.23 -75.93 104.37
C ARG A 53 21.47 -74.56 105.02
N TYR A 54 20.47 -74.03 105.72
CA TYR A 54 20.46 -72.62 106.10
C TYR A 54 20.77 -72.34 107.58
N ALA A 55 20.72 -73.35 108.45
CA ALA A 55 20.95 -73.20 109.89
C ALA A 55 21.64 -74.43 110.50
N TYR A 56 22.55 -75.06 109.73
CA TYR A 56 23.20 -76.32 110.08
C TYR A 56 23.83 -76.33 111.48
N PRO A 57 24.56 -75.28 111.93
CA PRO A 57 25.17 -75.29 113.26
C PRO A 57 24.16 -75.43 114.40
N ARG A 58 22.98 -74.78 114.29
CA ARG A 58 21.93 -74.87 115.31
C ARG A 58 21.18 -76.20 115.25
N LEU A 59 20.89 -76.69 114.04
CA LEU A 59 20.24 -77.98 113.85
C LEU A 59 21.11 -79.12 114.43
N SER A 60 22.41 -79.13 114.10
CA SER A 60 23.36 -80.12 114.59
C SER A 60 23.46 -80.10 116.13
N ARG A 61 23.44 -78.90 116.74
CA ARG A 61 23.43 -78.75 118.20
C ARG A 61 22.13 -79.27 118.83
N ALA A 62 20.97 -79.01 118.20
CA ALA A 62 19.69 -79.54 118.67
C ALA A 62 19.65 -81.08 118.64
N GLU A 63 20.20 -81.69 117.59
CA GLU A 63 20.30 -83.16 117.46
C GLU A 63 21.24 -83.78 118.50
N ASP A 64 22.39 -83.15 118.79
CA ASP A 64 23.29 -83.56 119.88
C ASP A 64 22.61 -83.47 121.25
N LEU A 65 21.93 -82.36 121.54
CA LEU A 65 21.20 -82.17 122.80
C LEU A 65 20.06 -83.18 122.95
N LEU A 66 19.33 -83.50 121.89
CA LEU A 66 18.29 -84.53 121.91
C LEU A 66 18.88 -85.93 122.17
N ARG A 67 20.02 -86.27 121.55
CA ARG A 67 20.73 -87.51 121.83
C ARG A 67 21.11 -87.61 123.31
N ARG A 68 21.72 -86.56 123.86
CA ARG A 68 22.11 -86.49 125.27
C ARG A 68 20.89 -86.54 126.21
N ALA A 69 19.76 -85.93 125.83
CA ALA A 69 18.51 -86.02 126.57
C ALA A 69 17.98 -87.46 126.66
N ARG A 70 18.03 -88.21 125.54
CA ARG A 70 17.63 -89.63 125.50
C ARG A 70 18.57 -90.50 126.35
N GLU A 71 19.87 -90.24 126.33
CA GLU A 71 20.85 -90.93 127.17
C GLU A 71 20.62 -90.67 128.68
N ALA A 72 20.40 -89.41 129.08
CA ALA A 72 20.07 -89.04 130.45
C ALA A 72 18.75 -89.69 130.92
N PHE A 73 17.74 -89.75 130.03
CA PHE A 73 16.48 -90.43 130.33
C PHE A 73 16.69 -91.94 130.58
N ALA A 74 17.53 -92.60 129.78
CA ALA A 74 17.88 -94.01 129.97
C ALA A 74 18.61 -94.27 131.30
N ARG A 75 19.42 -93.30 131.77
CA ARG A 75 20.07 -93.32 133.09
C ARG A 75 19.14 -92.95 134.25
N LYS A 76 17.86 -92.65 133.98
CA LYS A 76 16.84 -92.22 134.96
C LYS A 76 17.13 -90.83 135.57
N GLU A 77 17.90 -89.99 134.87
CA GLU A 77 18.22 -88.61 135.25
C GLU A 77 17.17 -87.63 134.70
N GLY A 78 15.95 -87.67 135.27
CA GLY A 78 14.79 -86.97 134.69
C GLY A 78 14.93 -85.45 134.54
N VAL A 79 15.57 -84.77 135.51
CA VAL A 79 15.77 -83.30 135.46
C VAL A 79 16.73 -82.92 134.33
N GLU A 80 17.85 -83.64 134.21
CA GLU A 80 18.87 -83.41 133.18
C GLU A 80 18.31 -83.72 131.78
N ALA A 81 17.62 -84.85 131.64
CA ALA A 81 16.95 -85.23 130.40
C ALA A 81 15.94 -84.18 129.94
N MET A 82 15.14 -83.64 130.87
CA MET A 82 14.15 -82.60 130.58
C MET A 82 14.82 -81.27 130.20
N SER A 83 15.89 -80.86 130.89
CA SER A 83 16.66 -79.65 130.54
C SER A 83 17.27 -79.74 129.15
N LEU A 84 17.95 -80.85 128.85
CA LEU A 84 18.56 -81.11 127.55
C LEU A 84 17.50 -81.17 126.44
N ALA A 85 16.32 -81.74 126.69
CA ALA A 85 15.22 -81.74 125.74
C ALA A 85 14.67 -80.32 125.48
N TYR A 86 14.55 -79.48 126.51
CA TYR A 86 14.16 -78.07 126.32
C TYR A 86 15.19 -77.27 125.55
N GLU A 87 16.48 -77.46 125.83
CA GLU A 87 17.58 -76.84 125.08
C GLU A 87 17.58 -77.30 123.62
N ALA A 88 17.40 -78.60 123.37
CA ALA A 88 17.25 -79.16 122.03
C ALA A 88 16.06 -78.54 121.28
N MET A 89 14.90 -78.42 121.94
CA MET A 89 13.71 -77.78 121.36
C MET A 89 13.96 -76.30 121.05
N ALA A 90 14.66 -75.57 121.91
CA ALA A 90 14.97 -74.15 121.71
C ALA A 90 15.93 -73.94 120.54
N GLU A 91 17.01 -74.73 120.45
CA GLU A 91 17.95 -74.68 119.31
C GLU A 91 17.27 -75.09 118.00
N ALA A 92 16.40 -76.10 118.02
CA ALA A 92 15.64 -76.51 116.84
C ALA A 92 14.68 -75.41 116.35
N LYS A 93 13.93 -74.75 117.25
CA LYS A 93 13.08 -73.62 116.87
C LYS A 93 13.88 -72.43 116.35
N ALA A 94 15.05 -72.17 116.93
CA ALA A 94 15.94 -71.13 116.43
C ALA A 94 16.48 -71.47 115.04
N ALA A 95 16.85 -72.74 114.80
CA ALA A 95 17.26 -73.23 113.49
C ALA A 95 16.13 -73.10 112.45
N GLU A 96 14.90 -73.44 112.80
CA GLU A 96 13.72 -73.28 111.93
C GLU A 96 13.53 -71.82 111.48
N VAL A 97 13.58 -70.87 112.43
CA VAL A 97 13.40 -69.43 112.13
C VAL A 97 14.58 -68.87 111.32
N GLU A 98 15.81 -69.26 111.65
CA GLU A 98 17.01 -68.85 110.91
C GLU A 98 16.96 -69.37 109.47
N ALA A 99 16.60 -70.63 109.28
CA ALA A 99 16.48 -71.26 107.98
C ALA A 99 15.42 -70.59 107.10
N TRP A 100 14.24 -70.34 107.67
CA TRP A 100 13.16 -69.65 106.97
C TRP A 100 13.59 -68.23 106.55
N ARG A 101 14.27 -67.48 107.43
CA ARG A 101 14.74 -66.12 107.13
C ARG A 101 15.80 -66.12 106.03
N ALA A 102 16.77 -67.02 106.10
CA ALA A 102 17.83 -67.13 105.10
C ALA A 102 17.27 -67.53 103.73
N LYS A 103 16.37 -68.52 103.69
CA LYS A 103 15.66 -68.91 102.46
C LYS A 103 14.88 -67.75 101.87
N LYS A 104 14.13 -67.00 102.68
CA LYS A 104 13.38 -65.83 102.21
C LYS A 104 14.28 -64.70 101.72
N ALA A 105 15.43 -64.50 102.35
CA ALA A 105 16.42 -63.54 101.89
C ALA A 105 16.97 -63.93 100.51
N GLU A 106 17.37 -65.20 100.31
CA GLU A 106 17.86 -65.70 99.02
C GLU A 106 16.79 -65.57 97.91
N GLU A 107 15.55 -65.97 98.17
CA GLU A 107 14.42 -65.82 97.22
C GLU A 107 14.20 -64.35 96.85
N SER A 108 14.25 -63.44 97.84
CA SER A 108 14.06 -62.01 97.60
C SER A 108 15.21 -61.38 96.81
N GLU A 109 16.45 -61.81 97.06
CA GLU A 109 17.63 -61.33 96.33
C GLU A 109 17.60 -61.80 94.86
N ALA A 110 17.18 -63.05 94.62
CA ALA A 110 17.00 -63.58 93.28
C ALA A 110 15.94 -62.78 92.50
N ALA A 111 14.79 -62.51 93.12
CA ALA A 111 13.72 -61.72 92.51
C ALA A 111 14.17 -60.26 92.24
N LEU A 112 14.93 -59.65 93.15
CA LEU A 112 15.50 -58.31 92.95
C LEU A 112 16.45 -58.29 91.76
N LYS A 113 17.36 -59.26 91.64
CA LYS A 113 18.30 -59.35 90.51
C LYS A 113 17.57 -59.54 89.18
N GLU A 114 16.49 -60.32 89.16
CA GLU A 114 15.66 -60.49 87.97
C GLU A 114 14.99 -59.17 87.57
N LYS A 115 14.38 -58.46 88.53
CA LYS A 115 13.74 -57.17 88.27
C LYS A 115 14.73 -56.08 87.87
N GLU A 116 15.94 -56.08 88.42
CA GLU A 116 17.01 -55.18 88.00
C GLU A 116 17.43 -55.42 86.55
N ARG A 117 17.48 -56.69 86.10
CA ARG A 117 17.75 -57.04 84.70
C ARG A 117 16.63 -56.57 83.79
N GLU A 118 15.38 -56.84 84.15
CA GLU A 118 14.19 -56.40 83.39
C GLU A 118 14.14 -54.86 83.27
N ILE A 119 14.43 -54.13 84.34
CA ILE A 119 14.51 -52.66 84.31
C ILE A 119 15.63 -52.17 83.37
N LYS A 120 16.80 -52.82 83.37
CA LYS A 120 17.89 -52.44 82.45
C LYS A 120 17.51 -52.67 81.00
N GLU A 121 16.86 -53.79 80.69
CA GLU A 121 16.41 -54.12 79.35
C GLU A 121 15.33 -53.14 78.87
N LEU A 122 14.32 -52.85 79.69
CA LEU A 122 13.29 -51.86 79.38
C LEU A 122 13.87 -50.46 79.18
N ARG A 123 14.89 -50.06 79.96
CA ARG A 123 15.58 -48.78 79.74
C ARG A 123 16.33 -48.75 78.42
N ALA A 124 16.98 -49.84 78.02
CA ALA A 124 17.66 -49.93 76.74
C ALA A 124 16.66 -49.80 75.57
N GLN A 125 15.54 -50.54 75.63
CA GLN A 125 14.48 -50.45 74.63
C GLN A 125 13.85 -49.05 74.55
N LEU A 126 13.67 -48.38 75.69
CA LEU A 126 13.14 -47.01 75.72
C LEU A 126 14.09 -46.01 75.03
N GLU A 127 15.40 -46.13 75.26
CA GLU A 127 16.38 -45.25 74.62
C GLU A 127 16.50 -45.54 73.11
N GLU A 128 16.41 -46.80 72.70
CA GLU A 128 16.34 -47.17 71.28
C GLU A 128 15.11 -46.57 70.60
N ALA A 129 13.93 -46.75 71.18
CA ALA A 129 12.68 -46.18 70.67
C ALA A 129 12.73 -44.64 70.59
N ARG A 130 13.35 -43.98 71.58
CA ARG A 130 13.56 -42.51 71.55
C ARG A 130 14.46 -42.10 70.38
N SER A 131 15.53 -42.84 70.12
CA SER A 131 16.42 -42.59 68.99
C SER A 131 15.69 -42.77 67.66
N GLU A 132 14.88 -43.82 67.51
CA GLU A 132 14.08 -44.06 66.31
C GLU A 132 13.05 -42.94 66.07
N ILE A 133 12.34 -42.50 67.12
CA ILE A 133 11.39 -41.38 67.04
C ILE A 133 12.10 -40.11 66.56
N LYS A 134 13.26 -39.80 67.13
CA LYS A 134 14.03 -38.62 66.71
C LYS A 134 14.45 -38.72 65.25
N SER A 135 14.96 -39.88 64.81
CA SER A 135 15.32 -40.09 63.40
C SER A 135 14.12 -39.96 62.46
N ALA A 136 12.94 -40.44 62.87
CA ALA A 136 11.72 -40.30 62.09
C ALA A 136 11.27 -38.83 62.01
N GLN A 137 11.38 -38.07 63.09
CA GLN A 137 11.09 -36.63 63.12
C GLN A 137 11.99 -35.84 62.17
N ASP A 138 13.31 -36.08 62.23
CA ASP A 138 14.28 -35.43 61.33
C ASP A 138 13.94 -35.73 59.85
N ARG A 139 13.51 -36.97 59.57
CA ARG A 139 13.12 -37.39 58.21
C ARG A 139 11.81 -36.73 57.75
N ILE A 140 10.85 -36.54 58.65
CA ILE A 140 9.61 -35.81 58.36
C ILE A 140 9.91 -34.35 58.02
N GLU A 141 10.81 -33.71 58.78
CA GLU A 141 11.21 -32.32 58.52
C GLU A 141 11.86 -32.17 57.14
N GLN A 142 12.84 -33.03 56.81
CA GLN A 142 13.47 -33.06 55.49
C GLN A 142 12.47 -33.28 54.34
N LEU A 143 11.50 -34.20 54.53
CA LEU A 143 10.47 -34.44 53.52
C LEU A 143 9.54 -33.24 53.36
N SER A 144 9.21 -32.55 54.45
CA SER A 144 8.35 -31.37 54.45
C SER A 144 9.02 -30.21 53.71
N GLU A 145 10.31 -29.96 53.97
CA GLU A 145 11.09 -28.97 53.21
C GLU A 145 11.17 -29.30 51.72
N ARG A 146 11.33 -30.58 51.37
CA ARG A 146 11.36 -31.04 49.98
C ARG A 146 10.01 -30.84 49.29
N ILE A 147 8.90 -31.13 49.98
CA ILE A 147 7.55 -30.86 49.47
C ILE A 147 7.37 -29.37 49.19
N SER A 148 7.70 -28.49 50.15
CA SER A 148 7.56 -27.04 49.95
C SER A 148 8.46 -26.48 48.84
N ARG A 149 9.60 -27.13 48.54
CA ARG A 149 10.42 -26.79 47.38
C ARG A 149 9.74 -27.19 46.07
N LEU A 150 9.28 -28.44 46.00
CA LEU A 150 8.58 -28.97 44.82
C LEU A 150 7.28 -28.21 44.51
N GLU A 151 6.57 -27.75 45.52
CA GLU A 151 5.39 -26.89 45.34
C GLU A 151 5.75 -25.56 44.68
N ARG A 152 6.84 -24.91 45.11
CA ARG A 152 7.32 -23.66 44.48
C ARG A 152 7.79 -23.88 43.04
N GLU A 153 8.47 -24.99 42.78
CA GLU A 153 8.89 -25.38 41.42
C GLU A 153 7.67 -25.61 40.52
N ARG A 154 6.65 -26.32 41.01
CA ARG A 154 5.38 -26.51 40.31
C ARG A 154 4.70 -25.18 39.98
N ASP A 155 4.59 -24.28 40.96
CA ASP A 155 3.91 -23.00 40.77
C ASP A 155 4.66 -22.12 39.75
N THR A 156 6.00 -22.17 39.76
CA THR A 156 6.84 -21.52 38.75
C THR A 156 6.58 -22.09 37.36
N ALA A 157 6.57 -23.42 37.22
CA ALA A 157 6.31 -24.09 35.95
C ALA A 157 4.91 -23.80 35.40
N LEU A 158 3.89 -23.68 36.27
CA LEU A 158 2.54 -23.27 35.86
C LEU A 158 2.52 -21.84 35.32
N SER A 159 3.23 -20.91 35.97
CA SER A 159 3.33 -19.52 35.49
C SER A 159 4.05 -19.43 34.13
N GLU A 160 5.11 -20.22 33.93
CA GLU A 160 5.80 -20.32 32.64
C GLU A 160 4.89 -20.90 31.55
N LEU A 161 4.09 -21.92 31.87
CA LEU A 161 3.13 -22.50 30.94
C LEU A 161 2.05 -21.49 30.52
N GLU A 162 1.56 -20.67 31.45
CA GLU A 162 0.62 -19.58 31.13
C GLU A 162 1.23 -18.54 30.21
N ARG A 163 2.50 -18.16 30.42
CA ARG A 163 3.24 -17.27 29.52
C ARG A 163 3.40 -17.86 28.13
N LEU A 164 3.74 -19.15 28.03
CA LEU A 164 3.87 -19.83 26.73
C LEU A 164 2.54 -19.83 25.95
N LYS A 165 1.42 -20.04 26.63
CA LYS A 165 0.09 -19.94 26.00
C LYS A 165 -0.21 -18.54 25.48
N GLU A 166 0.26 -17.49 26.16
CA GLU A 166 0.07 -16.12 25.66
C GLU A 166 0.95 -15.84 24.44
N VAL A 167 2.21 -16.30 24.46
CA VAL A 167 3.10 -16.22 23.28
C VAL A 167 2.52 -16.98 22.09
N GLU A 168 1.91 -18.14 22.31
CA GLU A 168 1.21 -18.91 21.27
C GLU A 168 0.07 -18.08 20.63
N ARG A 169 -0.78 -17.45 21.45
CA ARG A 169 -1.85 -16.55 20.94
C ARG A 169 -1.29 -15.34 20.21
N GLU A 170 -0.20 -14.75 20.70
CA GLU A 170 0.47 -13.64 20.01
C GLU A 170 1.01 -14.08 18.65
N SER A 171 1.57 -15.30 18.57
CA SER A 171 2.02 -15.89 17.31
C SER A 171 0.87 -16.13 16.35
N GLU A 172 -0.27 -16.66 16.80
CA GLU A 172 -1.47 -16.84 15.98
C GLU A 172 -1.94 -15.49 15.39
N ARG A 173 -2.07 -14.46 16.24
CA ARG A 173 -2.42 -13.10 15.80
C ARG A 173 -1.42 -12.53 14.79
N ALA A 174 -0.14 -12.85 14.94
CA ALA A 174 0.89 -12.41 14.00
C ALA A 174 0.73 -13.11 12.64
N TYR A 175 0.42 -14.41 12.62
CA TYR A 175 0.13 -15.14 11.37
C TYR A 175 -1.11 -14.58 10.65
N GLU A 176 -2.17 -14.26 11.38
CA GLU A 176 -3.37 -13.62 10.81
C GLU A 176 -3.02 -12.27 10.16
N ARG A 177 -2.23 -11.43 10.83
CA ARG A 177 -1.77 -10.15 10.27
C ARG A 177 -0.91 -10.32 9.04
N VAL A 178 -0.04 -11.33 9.01
CA VAL A 178 0.78 -11.63 7.83
C VAL A 178 -0.12 -12.01 6.65
N ALA A 179 -1.14 -12.83 6.87
CA ALA A 179 -2.11 -13.19 5.83
C ALA A 179 -2.87 -11.95 5.32
N GLU A 180 -3.37 -11.09 6.22
CA GLU A 180 -4.06 -9.84 5.85
C GLU A 180 -3.15 -8.89 5.04
N LEU A 181 -1.89 -8.75 5.44
CA LEU A 181 -0.92 -7.94 4.71
C LEU A 181 -0.60 -8.52 3.33
N GLN A 182 -0.54 -9.85 3.21
CA GLN A 182 -0.33 -10.52 1.94
C GLN A 182 -1.51 -10.27 0.99
N ASP A 183 -2.75 -10.42 1.45
CA ASP A 183 -3.94 -10.10 0.65
C ASP A 183 -3.93 -8.65 0.18
N ARG A 184 -3.50 -7.72 1.04
CA ARG A 184 -3.39 -6.29 0.70
C ARG A 184 -2.29 -6.01 -0.32
N ILE A 185 -1.17 -6.72 -0.26
CA ILE A 185 -0.10 -6.67 -1.27
C ILE A 185 -0.64 -7.14 -2.62
N ASP A 186 -1.38 -8.24 -2.65
CA ASP A 186 -1.93 -8.80 -3.89
C ASP A 186 -2.96 -7.84 -4.51
N GLN A 187 -3.84 -7.24 -3.69
CA GLN A 187 -4.77 -6.20 -4.14
C GLN A 187 -4.07 -4.97 -4.72
N LEU A 188 -3.05 -4.45 -4.03
CA LEU A 188 -2.28 -3.30 -4.49
C LEU A 188 -1.50 -3.60 -5.77
N THR A 189 -1.01 -4.83 -5.91
CA THR A 189 -0.33 -5.31 -7.12
C THR A 189 -1.30 -5.32 -8.31
N ALA A 190 -2.50 -5.88 -8.14
CA ALA A 190 -3.53 -5.86 -9.18
C ALA A 190 -3.96 -4.43 -9.58
N GLN A 191 -4.10 -3.53 -8.59
CA GLN A 191 -4.39 -2.12 -8.86
C GLN A 191 -3.27 -1.43 -9.64
N LEU A 192 -2.00 -1.73 -9.31
CA LEU A 192 -0.85 -1.19 -10.03
C LEU A 192 -0.83 -1.65 -11.49
N GLU A 193 -1.09 -2.93 -11.74
CA GLU A 193 -1.19 -3.49 -13.10
C GLU A 193 -2.33 -2.82 -13.90
N GLU A 194 -3.49 -2.60 -13.29
CA GLU A 194 -4.60 -1.91 -13.93
C GLU A 194 -4.22 -0.47 -14.31
N VAL A 195 -3.60 0.27 -13.38
CA VAL A 195 -3.14 1.64 -13.63
C VAL A 195 -2.10 1.68 -14.74
N GLN A 196 -1.15 0.74 -14.76
CA GLN A 196 -0.17 0.63 -15.82
C GLN A 196 -0.81 0.36 -17.19
N ARG A 197 -1.82 -0.51 -17.26
CA ARG A 197 -2.59 -0.76 -18.49
C ARG A 197 -3.33 0.50 -18.95
N ARG A 198 -4.02 1.19 -18.04
CA ARG A 198 -4.72 2.44 -18.37
C ARG A 198 -3.76 3.53 -18.85
N TYR A 199 -2.58 3.62 -18.24
CA TYR A 199 -1.54 4.54 -18.66
C TYR A 199 -1.02 4.22 -20.07
N SER A 200 -0.75 2.95 -20.38
CA SER A 200 -0.27 2.56 -21.71
C SER A 200 -1.32 2.80 -22.80
N GLU A 201 -2.60 2.53 -22.51
CA GLU A 201 -3.73 2.83 -23.39
C GLU A 201 -3.87 4.34 -23.64
N ALA A 202 -3.84 5.14 -22.58
CA ALA A 202 -3.92 6.59 -22.69
C ALA A 202 -2.75 7.18 -23.50
N LYS A 203 -1.54 6.64 -23.30
CA LYS A 203 -0.36 7.03 -24.07
C LYS A 203 -0.53 6.71 -25.55
N ALA A 204 -0.95 5.49 -25.89
CA ALA A 204 -1.18 5.08 -27.28
C ALA A 204 -2.26 5.94 -27.96
N GLU A 205 -3.34 6.27 -27.24
CA GLU A 205 -4.38 7.14 -27.77
C GLU A 205 -3.88 8.58 -27.99
N SER A 206 -3.09 9.12 -27.06
CA SER A 206 -2.45 10.42 -27.22
C SER A 206 -1.56 10.46 -28.47
N GLU A 207 -0.76 9.42 -28.70
CA GLU A 207 0.09 9.30 -29.90
C GLU A 207 -0.74 9.27 -31.19
N ARG A 208 -1.88 8.55 -31.21
CA ARG A 208 -2.80 8.54 -32.36
C ARG A 208 -3.39 9.93 -32.63
N ILE A 209 -3.86 10.62 -31.58
CA ILE A 209 -4.41 11.97 -31.70
C ILE A 209 -3.35 12.94 -32.25
N ILE A 210 -2.12 12.89 -31.72
CA ILE A 210 -1.01 13.72 -32.20
C ILE A 210 -0.74 13.47 -33.69
N ASN A 211 -0.71 12.22 -34.13
CA ASN A 211 -0.47 11.89 -35.54
C ASN A 211 -1.61 12.39 -36.45
N ARG A 212 -2.88 12.20 -36.04
CA ARG A 212 -4.03 12.74 -36.78
C ARG A 212 -3.98 14.27 -36.88
N LEU A 213 -3.64 14.96 -35.79
CA LEU A 213 -3.49 16.42 -35.80
C LEU A 213 -2.35 16.87 -36.73
N ARG A 214 -1.23 16.14 -36.77
CA ARG A 214 -0.13 16.41 -37.71
C ARG A 214 -0.58 16.29 -39.17
N GLU A 215 -1.34 15.25 -39.49
CA GLU A 215 -1.92 15.05 -40.83
C GLU A 215 -2.88 16.18 -41.20
N GLN A 216 -3.80 16.54 -40.31
CA GLN A 216 -4.72 17.66 -40.51
C GLN A 216 -3.99 18.99 -40.73
N VAL A 217 -2.95 19.26 -39.95
CA VAL A 217 -2.12 20.47 -40.13
C VAL A 217 -1.41 20.44 -41.48
N ALA A 218 -0.89 19.29 -41.92
CA ALA A 218 -0.24 19.17 -43.23
C ALA A 218 -1.24 19.41 -44.38
N GLN A 219 -2.44 18.84 -44.28
CA GLN A 219 -3.52 19.05 -45.24
C GLN A 219 -3.93 20.52 -45.30
N ALA A 220 -4.23 21.13 -44.15
CA ALA A 220 -4.62 22.54 -44.08
C ALA A 220 -3.54 23.48 -44.66
N LYS A 221 -2.26 23.17 -44.45
CA LYS A 221 -1.15 23.90 -45.08
C LYS A 221 -1.18 23.76 -46.61
N SER A 222 -1.41 22.55 -47.13
CA SER A 222 -1.50 22.32 -48.58
C SER A 222 -2.69 23.06 -49.21
N GLU A 223 -3.85 23.00 -48.57
CA GLU A 223 -5.06 23.73 -48.99
C GLU A 223 -4.85 25.24 -48.97
N LEU A 224 -4.19 25.76 -47.92
CA LEU A 224 -3.83 27.18 -47.83
C LEU A 224 -2.91 27.61 -48.98
N GLU A 225 -1.88 26.82 -49.30
CA GLU A 225 -0.99 27.13 -50.42
C GLU A 225 -1.69 27.04 -51.78
N ALA A 226 -2.61 26.10 -51.96
CA ALA A 226 -3.45 26.03 -53.15
C ALA A 226 -4.35 27.28 -53.29
N ALA A 227 -5.02 27.67 -52.20
CA ALA A 227 -5.87 28.85 -52.16
C ALA A 227 -5.07 30.15 -52.42
N LYS A 228 -3.85 30.27 -51.89
CA LYS A 228 -2.96 31.40 -52.20
C LYS A 228 -2.63 31.47 -53.69
N ARG A 229 -2.26 30.33 -54.30
CA ARG A 229 -1.97 30.26 -55.74
C ARG A 229 -3.18 30.64 -56.59
N GLU A 230 -4.37 30.20 -56.19
CA GLU A 230 -5.61 30.56 -56.86
C GLU A 230 -5.92 32.05 -56.71
N ALA A 231 -5.78 32.61 -55.51
CA ALA A 231 -5.95 34.03 -55.26
C ALA A 231 -5.00 34.88 -56.13
N ASP A 232 -3.73 34.47 -56.27
CA ASP A 232 -2.77 35.15 -57.14
C ASP A 232 -3.13 35.05 -58.63
N ARG A 233 -3.62 33.89 -59.09
CA ARG A 233 -4.15 33.72 -60.45
C ARG A 233 -5.36 34.63 -60.69
N LEU A 234 -6.31 34.68 -59.76
CA LEU A 234 -7.48 35.55 -59.85
C LEU A 234 -7.09 37.02 -59.87
N ARG A 235 -6.16 37.44 -58.99
CA ARG A 235 -5.60 38.81 -59.00
C ARG A 235 -4.99 39.16 -60.36
N LYS A 236 -4.24 38.25 -60.97
CA LYS A 236 -3.68 38.43 -62.32
C LYS A 236 -4.79 38.62 -63.36
N ARG A 237 -5.81 37.75 -63.38
CA ARG A 237 -6.95 37.86 -64.30
C ARG A 237 -7.71 39.17 -64.12
N VAL A 238 -7.95 39.60 -62.89
CA VAL A 238 -8.61 40.89 -62.59
C VAL A 238 -7.77 42.05 -63.15
N ARG A 239 -6.45 42.05 -62.97
CA ARG A 239 -5.56 43.08 -63.56
C ARG A 239 -5.61 43.08 -65.09
N GLU A 240 -5.57 41.90 -65.72
CA GLU A 240 -5.65 41.76 -67.17
C GLU A 240 -7.00 42.24 -67.72
N GLN A 241 -8.10 41.90 -67.04
CA GLN A 241 -9.43 42.37 -67.37
C GLN A 241 -9.56 43.88 -67.19
N ALA A 242 -9.06 44.44 -66.09
CA ALA A 242 -9.04 45.89 -65.87
C ALA A 242 -8.27 46.60 -66.99
N ALA A 243 -7.09 46.10 -67.36
CA ALA A 243 -6.32 46.64 -68.49
C ALA A 243 -7.04 46.50 -69.84
N ALA A 244 -7.78 45.42 -70.06
CA ALA A 244 -8.61 45.24 -71.25
C ALA A 244 -9.78 46.25 -71.28
N TYR A 245 -10.47 46.45 -70.15
CA TYR A 245 -11.54 47.44 -70.03
C TYR A 245 -11.01 48.86 -70.23
N SER A 246 -9.90 49.23 -69.59
CA SER A 246 -9.26 50.54 -69.81
C SER A 246 -8.94 50.77 -71.29
N ARG A 247 -8.35 49.78 -71.98
CA ARG A 247 -8.10 49.88 -73.43
C ARG A 247 -9.37 50.07 -74.25
N ARG A 248 -10.46 49.38 -73.89
CA ARG A 248 -11.75 49.50 -74.57
C ARG A 248 -12.39 50.86 -74.33
N ILE A 249 -12.36 51.37 -73.09
CA ILE A 249 -12.82 52.72 -72.75
C ILE A 249 -12.04 53.76 -73.56
N SER A 250 -10.70 53.71 -73.55
CA SER A 250 -9.89 54.65 -74.33
C SER A 250 -10.10 54.53 -75.85
N LYS A 251 -10.48 53.35 -76.36
CA LYS A 251 -10.88 53.20 -77.77
C LYS A 251 -12.23 53.89 -78.03
N LEU A 252 -13.23 53.65 -77.19
CA LEU A 252 -14.55 54.28 -77.30
C LEU A 252 -14.47 55.81 -77.14
N GLU A 253 -13.64 56.31 -76.22
CA GLU A 253 -13.39 57.75 -76.06
C GLU A 253 -12.78 58.36 -77.31
N ARG A 254 -11.79 57.69 -77.93
CA ARG A 254 -11.21 58.12 -79.21
C ARG A 254 -12.22 58.09 -80.34
N GLU A 255 -13.06 57.06 -80.42
CA GLU A 255 -14.14 56.96 -81.41
C GLU A 255 -15.18 58.07 -81.22
N LYS A 256 -15.62 58.33 -79.98
CA LYS A 256 -16.51 59.43 -79.63
C LYS A 256 -15.89 60.79 -79.99
N ALA A 257 -14.62 61.00 -79.69
CA ALA A 257 -13.90 62.23 -80.05
C ALA A 257 -13.82 62.41 -81.58
N ARG A 258 -13.57 61.34 -82.34
CA ARG A 258 -13.61 61.36 -83.81
C ARG A 258 -15.00 61.68 -84.34
N GLN A 259 -16.05 61.05 -83.81
CA GLN A 259 -17.43 61.34 -84.21
C GLN A 259 -17.80 62.80 -83.93
N LEU A 260 -17.43 63.33 -82.76
CA LEU A 260 -17.64 64.73 -82.42
C LEU A 260 -16.87 65.67 -83.36
N ALA A 261 -15.62 65.34 -83.71
CA ALA A 261 -14.83 66.11 -84.68
C ALA A 261 -15.47 66.11 -86.08
N ILE A 262 -15.95 64.95 -86.55
CA ILE A 262 -16.69 64.85 -87.82
C ILE A 262 -17.97 65.68 -87.78
N ALA A 263 -18.74 65.61 -86.67
CA ALA A 263 -19.96 66.39 -86.51
C ALA A 263 -19.67 67.91 -86.55
N ARG A 264 -18.64 68.37 -85.83
CA ARG A 264 -18.18 69.76 -85.86
C ARG A 264 -17.71 70.19 -87.25
N ALA A 265 -16.97 69.33 -87.96
CA ALA A 265 -16.54 69.61 -89.33
C ALA A 265 -17.71 69.72 -90.31
N ARG A 266 -18.75 68.89 -90.14
CA ARG A 266 -20.00 68.99 -90.91
C ARG A 266 -20.75 70.28 -90.61
N GLU A 267 -20.86 70.67 -89.34
CA GLU A 267 -21.50 71.91 -88.94
C GLU A 267 -20.75 73.13 -89.50
N TYR A 268 -19.41 73.12 -89.43
CA TYR A 268 -18.56 74.13 -90.06
C TYR A 268 -18.78 74.20 -91.57
N ALA A 269 -18.76 73.06 -92.28
CA ALA A 269 -18.99 73.00 -93.72
C ALA A 269 -20.40 73.47 -94.11
N ALA A 270 -21.43 73.14 -93.30
CA ALA A 270 -22.80 73.59 -93.52
C ALA A 270 -22.92 75.12 -93.38
N ARG A 271 -22.28 75.71 -92.35
CA ARG A 271 -22.19 77.18 -92.22
C ARG A 271 -21.49 77.81 -93.43
N LYS A 272 -20.36 77.26 -93.84
CA LYS A 272 -19.60 77.75 -95.00
C LYS A 272 -20.41 77.72 -96.30
N ARG A 273 -21.19 76.66 -96.49
CA ARG A 273 -22.06 76.47 -97.66
C ARG A 273 -23.29 77.39 -97.66
N ALA A 274 -23.81 77.75 -96.48
CA ALA A 274 -24.87 78.75 -96.36
C ALA A 274 -24.36 80.15 -96.73
N GLU A 275 -23.10 80.47 -96.37
CA GLU A 275 -22.44 81.73 -96.71
C GLU A 275 -22.15 81.87 -98.23
N GLU A 276 -21.92 80.75 -98.93
CA GLU A 276 -21.62 80.73 -100.37
C GLU A 276 -22.88 80.75 -101.28
N LEU A 277 -24.08 80.45 -100.78
CA LEU A 277 -25.31 80.37 -101.59
C LEU A 277 -26.02 81.72 -101.83
N GLU A 278 -25.56 82.81 -101.23
CA GLU A 278 -26.17 84.15 -101.33
C GLU A 278 -25.64 84.96 -102.56
N SER A 279 -24.80 84.38 -103.42
CA SER A 279 -24.06 85.13 -104.46
C SER A 279 -23.90 84.41 -105.81
N TYR A 280 -24.96 84.11 -106.60
CA TYR A 280 -24.85 83.94 -108.08
C TYR A 280 -26.22 84.00 -108.85
N PRO A 281 -26.30 84.48 -110.12
CA PRO A 281 -27.56 84.76 -110.88
C PRO A 281 -28.02 83.63 -111.85
N PRO A 282 -29.26 83.69 -112.42
CA PRO A 282 -29.91 82.58 -113.16
C PRO A 282 -29.54 82.44 -114.66
N ALA A 283 -29.87 81.26 -115.24
CA ALA A 283 -29.53 80.78 -116.58
C ALA A 283 -30.24 81.49 -117.77
N PRO A 284 -29.63 81.52 -118.98
CA PRO A 284 -30.10 82.28 -120.15
C PRO A 284 -31.32 81.64 -120.87
N SER A 285 -32.05 82.49 -121.60
CA SER A 285 -33.33 82.23 -122.25
C SER A 285 -33.22 81.73 -123.71
N GLU A 286 -34.30 81.15 -124.24
CA GLU A 286 -34.35 80.50 -125.56
C GLU A 286 -34.13 81.47 -126.74
N GLU A 287 -34.44 82.75 -126.57
CA GLU A 287 -34.16 83.80 -127.56
C GLU A 287 -32.67 84.11 -127.67
N GLU A 288 -31.94 84.11 -126.55
CA GLU A 288 -30.48 84.35 -126.52
C GLU A 288 -29.71 83.23 -127.23
N VAL A 289 -30.20 81.98 -127.13
CA VAL A 289 -29.62 80.83 -127.86
C VAL A 289 -29.87 80.93 -129.37
N LYS A 290 -31.01 81.49 -129.79
CA LYS A 290 -31.36 81.63 -131.21
C LYS A 290 -30.54 82.72 -131.90
N GLU A 291 -30.32 83.85 -131.23
CA GLU A 291 -29.54 84.97 -131.75
C GLU A 291 -28.05 84.59 -131.90
N ALA A 292 -27.48 83.95 -130.88
CA ALA A 292 -26.10 83.48 -130.92
C ALA A 292 -25.89 82.35 -131.95
N SER A 293 -26.87 81.47 -132.17
CA SER A 293 -26.80 80.46 -133.23
C SER A 293 -26.77 81.09 -134.63
N SER A 294 -27.57 82.14 -134.85
CA SER A 294 -27.64 82.85 -136.13
C SER A 294 -26.36 83.63 -136.42
N PHE A 295 -25.71 84.19 -135.39
CA PHE A 295 -24.41 84.84 -135.51
C PHE A 295 -23.31 83.87 -135.96
N VAL A 296 -23.23 82.69 -135.33
CA VAL A 296 -22.22 81.66 -135.63
C VAL A 296 -22.43 81.05 -137.02
N GLU A 297 -23.67 80.87 -137.45
CA GLU A 297 -24.01 80.39 -138.79
C GLU A 297 -23.56 81.37 -139.88
N GLY A 298 -23.84 82.67 -139.69
CA GLY A 298 -23.38 83.71 -140.61
C GLY A 298 -21.85 83.81 -140.67
N TRP A 299 -21.18 83.70 -139.51
CA TRP A 299 -19.71 83.69 -139.43
C TRP A 299 -19.10 82.57 -140.29
N TYR A 300 -19.67 81.38 -140.20
CA TYR A 300 -19.22 80.23 -140.97
C TYR A 300 -19.48 80.37 -142.48
N LEU A 301 -20.67 80.84 -142.88
CA LEU A 301 -21.04 80.98 -144.30
C LEU A 301 -20.12 81.96 -145.03
N GLU A 302 -19.79 83.09 -144.43
CA GLU A 302 -18.87 84.08 -145.01
C GLU A 302 -17.45 83.51 -145.18
N TRP A 303 -16.95 82.77 -144.20
CA TRP A 303 -15.66 82.09 -144.28
C TRP A 303 -15.63 81.08 -145.45
N SER A 304 -16.66 80.23 -145.55
CA SER A 304 -16.73 79.18 -146.57
C SER A 304 -16.83 79.70 -148.01
N ARG A 305 -17.43 80.88 -148.20
CA ARG A 305 -17.55 81.53 -149.53
C ARG A 305 -16.30 82.33 -149.92
N GLY A 306 -15.32 82.45 -149.03
CA GLY A 306 -14.13 83.26 -149.24
C GLY A 306 -14.39 84.76 -149.19
N ASP A 307 -15.55 85.20 -148.68
CA ASP A 307 -15.87 86.62 -148.48
C ASP A 307 -15.24 87.10 -147.16
N LEU A 308 -13.92 87.27 -147.20
CA LEU A 308 -13.14 87.62 -146.04
C LEU A 308 -13.44 89.04 -145.53
N ALA A 309 -13.93 89.93 -146.40
CA ALA A 309 -14.28 91.29 -146.00
C ALA A 309 -15.50 91.28 -145.05
N SER A 310 -16.55 90.54 -145.40
CA SER A 310 -17.72 90.37 -144.54
C SER A 310 -17.38 89.61 -143.26
N HIS A 311 -16.56 88.55 -143.37
CA HIS A 311 -16.17 87.73 -142.23
C HIS A 311 -15.44 88.52 -141.14
N LEU A 312 -14.54 89.44 -141.54
CA LEU A 312 -13.78 90.27 -140.60
C LEU A 312 -14.64 91.30 -139.86
N LEU A 313 -15.77 91.72 -140.43
CA LEU A 313 -16.70 92.65 -139.79
C LEU A 313 -17.44 92.02 -138.60
N ARG A 314 -17.50 90.69 -138.50
CA ARG A 314 -18.15 90.00 -137.37
C ARG A 314 -17.38 90.09 -136.07
N TYR A 315 -16.11 90.46 -136.11
CA TYR A 315 -15.32 90.65 -134.89
C TYR A 315 -15.46 92.08 -134.38
N ALA A 316 -15.89 92.22 -133.12
CA ALA A 316 -16.03 93.52 -132.46
C ALA A 316 -14.69 94.32 -132.48
N PRO A 317 -14.71 95.66 -132.62
CA PRO A 317 -13.50 96.48 -132.79
C PRO A 317 -12.42 96.27 -131.71
N ASP A 318 -12.83 95.90 -130.49
CA ASP A 318 -12.02 95.66 -129.29
C ASP A 318 -11.70 94.18 -129.04
N ALA A 319 -12.06 93.29 -129.97
CA ALA A 319 -11.76 91.86 -129.85
C ALA A 319 -10.25 91.61 -129.71
N GLN A 320 -9.90 90.80 -128.71
CA GLN A 320 -8.53 90.36 -128.48
C GLN A 320 -8.30 89.03 -129.18
N PHE A 321 -7.29 88.98 -130.03
CA PHE A 321 -6.98 87.80 -130.81
C PHE A 321 -5.77 87.09 -130.22
N ILE A 322 -5.88 85.78 -130.03
CA ILE A 322 -4.77 84.95 -129.57
C ILE A 322 -4.55 83.87 -130.61
N LYS A 323 -3.34 83.81 -131.15
CA LYS A 323 -2.91 82.72 -132.01
C LYS A 323 -2.24 81.67 -131.16
N VAL A 324 -2.86 80.51 -131.10
CA VAL A 324 -2.27 79.33 -130.47
C VAL A 324 -1.64 78.48 -131.57
N THR A 325 -0.33 78.29 -131.51
CA THR A 325 0.40 77.42 -132.44
C THR A 325 0.85 76.16 -131.70
N VAL A 326 0.43 75.00 -132.18
CA VAL A 326 0.78 73.70 -131.58
C VAL A 326 1.79 72.99 -132.48
N ARG A 327 3.02 72.76 -131.98
CA ARG A 327 4.08 72.06 -132.73
C ARG A 327 4.78 71.04 -131.84
N GLY A 328 4.71 69.76 -132.20
CA GLY A 328 5.32 68.68 -131.42
C GLY A 328 4.74 68.50 -130.00
N GLY A 329 3.47 68.82 -129.79
CA GLY A 329 2.77 68.64 -128.51
C GLY A 329 2.96 69.74 -127.47
N ARG A 330 3.62 70.86 -127.82
CA ARG A 330 3.59 72.09 -127.01
C ARG A 330 2.78 73.16 -127.71
N GLU A 331 1.92 73.82 -126.95
CA GLU A 331 1.12 74.97 -127.39
C GLU A 331 1.86 76.25 -126.99
N SER A 332 2.02 77.17 -127.93
CA SER A 332 2.48 78.53 -127.67
C SER A 332 1.38 79.51 -128.06
N GLU A 333 1.00 80.38 -127.12
CA GLU A 333 0.01 81.43 -127.33
C GLU A 333 0.69 82.76 -127.59
N GLU A 334 0.26 83.45 -128.64
CA GLU A 334 0.70 84.79 -129.00
C GLU A 334 -0.53 85.69 -129.13
N ARG A 335 -0.57 86.81 -128.41
CA ARG A 335 -1.61 87.83 -128.59
C ARG A 335 -1.31 88.63 -129.85
N LEU A 336 -2.27 88.67 -130.77
CA LEU A 336 -2.20 89.40 -132.02
C LEU A 336 -2.95 90.73 -131.91
N SER A 337 -2.38 91.78 -132.49
CA SER A 337 -3.14 92.99 -132.81
C SER A 337 -4.17 92.69 -133.93
N ARG A 338 -5.17 93.57 -134.10
CA ARG A 338 -6.22 93.34 -135.11
C ARG A 338 -5.67 93.27 -136.54
N SER A 339 -4.72 94.12 -136.90
CA SER A 339 -4.11 94.09 -138.24
C SER A 339 -3.28 92.83 -138.48
N GLU A 340 -2.60 92.31 -137.44
CA GLU A 340 -1.89 91.03 -137.49
C GLU A 340 -2.85 89.85 -137.62
N PHE A 341 -3.95 89.86 -136.85
CA PHE A 341 -5.01 88.86 -136.97
C PHE A 341 -5.64 88.84 -138.36
N GLU A 342 -5.99 90.01 -138.92
CA GLU A 342 -6.51 90.11 -140.28
C GLU A 342 -5.51 89.56 -141.30
N SER A 343 -4.23 89.91 -141.17
CA SER A 343 -3.16 89.38 -142.03
C SER A 343 -3.05 87.86 -141.95
N GLU A 344 -3.07 87.30 -140.74
CA GLU A 344 -3.04 85.86 -140.52
C GLU A 344 -4.28 85.16 -141.09
N LEU A 345 -5.47 85.73 -140.91
CA LEU A 345 -6.70 85.23 -141.52
C LEU A 345 -6.63 85.25 -143.06
N ARG A 346 -6.07 86.31 -143.67
CA ARG A 346 -5.88 86.36 -145.14
C ARG A 346 -4.94 85.25 -145.62
N LYS A 347 -3.83 85.02 -144.89
CA LYS A 347 -2.90 83.91 -145.20
C LYS A 347 -3.57 82.55 -145.03
N LEU A 348 -4.42 82.39 -144.01
CA LEU A 348 -5.17 81.16 -143.78
C LEU A 348 -6.22 80.91 -144.86
N ALA A 349 -6.96 81.94 -145.28
CA ALA A 349 -7.95 81.86 -146.36
C ALA A 349 -7.33 81.55 -147.73
N ALA A 350 -6.10 81.99 -147.99
CA ALA A 350 -5.37 81.67 -149.22
C ALA A 350 -4.94 80.20 -149.32
N ARG A 351 -4.93 79.46 -148.21
CA ARG A 351 -4.69 78.02 -148.21
C ARG A 351 -6.02 77.33 -148.46
N SER A 352 -6.08 76.39 -149.41
CA SER A 352 -7.32 75.66 -149.71
C SER A 352 -7.65 74.66 -148.59
N TRP A 353 -8.35 75.11 -147.55
CA TRP A 353 -8.85 74.26 -146.47
C TRP A 353 -10.16 73.57 -146.89
N LYS A 354 -10.28 72.28 -146.60
CA LYS A 354 -11.53 71.50 -146.77
C LYS A 354 -12.11 71.21 -145.39
N LEU A 355 -13.43 71.36 -145.23
CA LEU A 355 -14.13 71.07 -143.97
C LEU A 355 -13.91 69.61 -143.54
N ALA A 356 -13.55 69.38 -142.28
CA ALA A 356 -13.19 68.06 -141.77
C ALA A 356 -14.40 67.15 -141.43
N GLY A 357 -15.62 67.49 -141.84
CA GLY A 357 -16.83 66.71 -141.54
C GLY A 357 -18.06 67.15 -142.34
N LYS A 358 -19.10 66.30 -142.38
CA LYS A 358 -20.37 66.57 -143.09
C LYS A 358 -21.25 67.48 -142.22
N GLU A 359 -21.37 68.74 -142.63
CA GLU A 359 -22.27 69.81 -142.12
C GLU A 359 -21.95 70.43 -140.74
N PHE A 360 -22.11 71.76 -140.64
CA PHE A 360 -21.84 72.59 -139.45
C PHE A 360 -23.14 72.87 -138.68
N ASN A 361 -23.23 72.54 -137.38
CA ASN A 361 -24.43 72.76 -136.54
C ASN A 361 -24.14 73.71 -135.34
N PRO A 362 -24.52 74.99 -135.42
CA PRO A 362 -24.21 76.00 -134.41
C PRO A 362 -24.96 75.84 -133.07
N ARG A 363 -26.16 75.24 -133.04
CA ARG A 363 -26.96 75.12 -131.80
C ARG A 363 -26.31 74.22 -130.75
N GLY A 364 -25.54 73.22 -131.18
CA GLY A 364 -24.87 72.27 -130.26
C GLY A 364 -23.73 72.87 -129.44
N LEU A 365 -23.21 74.05 -129.82
CA LEU A 365 -22.07 74.70 -129.17
C LEU A 365 -22.45 75.65 -128.03
N ILE A 366 -23.71 76.10 -127.95
CA ILE A 366 -24.13 77.23 -127.08
C ILE A 366 -24.90 76.77 -125.83
N ALA A 367 -25.36 75.51 -125.78
CA ALA A 367 -26.22 74.98 -124.71
C ALA A 367 -25.48 74.18 -123.61
N ARG A 368 -24.24 74.53 -123.24
CA ARG A 368 -23.47 73.85 -122.18
C ARG A 368 -23.07 74.76 -121.03
#